data_AF-A0A645B5I5-F1
#
_entry.id   AF-A0A645B5I5-F1
#
_cell.length_a   1.000
_cell.length_b   1.000
_cell.length_c   1.000
_cell.angle_alpha   90.00
_cell.angle_beta   90.00
_cell.angle_gamma   90.00
#
_symmetry.space_group_name_H-M   'P 1'
#
loop_
_entity.id
_entity.type
_entity.pdbx_description
1 polymer ?
#
loop_
_entity_poly.entity_id
_entity_poly.type
_entity_poly.pdbx_seq_one_letter_code
_entity_poly.pdbx_strand_id
1 'polypeptide(L)'
;MALSVFGSGWACFCAEKDGNLSIQKVANQDTVLPLTPLLCCDVWEHAYYLQYQNRRADYFDAWWRLIDWPQVSERYARLLQNHPPIP
;
A
#
# COMPACT_ATOMS: atom_id res chain seq x y z
N MET A 1 10.47 4.61 0.20
CA MET A 1 9.43 4.18 1.16
C MET A 1 9.26 2.66 1.17
N ALA A 2 8.85 1.99 0.08
CA ALA A 2 8.74 0.52 0.05
C ALA A 2 10.09 -0.21 0.13
N LEU A 3 11.10 0.27 -0.60
CA LEU A 3 12.46 -0.31 -0.58
C LEU A 3 13.19 -0.11 0.75
N SER A 4 12.71 0.80 1.60
CA SER A 4 13.27 1.09 2.92
C SER A 4 12.61 0.30 4.06
N VAL A 5 11.72 -0.66 3.76
CA VAL A 5 11.20 -1.59 4.77
C VAL A 5 12.30 -2.59 5.10
N PHE A 6 12.79 -2.56 6.34
CA PHE A 6 13.80 -3.49 6.81
C PHE A 6 13.14 -4.81 7.23
N GLY A 7 13.63 -5.94 6.72
CA GLY A 7 13.03 -7.26 6.96
C GLY A 7 11.73 -7.49 6.19
N SER A 8 10.79 -8.19 6.84
CA SER A 8 9.46 -8.55 6.31
C SER A 8 8.43 -7.47 6.63
N GLY A 9 7.52 -7.20 5.69
CA GLY A 9 6.47 -6.23 5.92
C GLY A 9 5.76 -5.76 4.66
N TRP A 10 5.05 -4.64 4.80
CA TRP A 10 4.21 -4.05 3.77
C TRP A 10 4.51 -2.55 3.64
N ALA A 11 4.34 -2.04 2.43
CA ALA A 11 4.23 -0.60 2.18
C ALA A 11 2.81 -0.29 1.72
N CYS A 12 2.06 0.41 2.55
CA CYS A 12 0.64 0.66 2.35
C CYS A 12 0.42 2.13 2.00
N PHE A 13 -0.31 2.39 0.93
CA PHE A 13 -0.90 3.69 0.64
C PHE A 13 -2.30 3.71 1.26
N CYS A 14 -2.50 4.62 2.19
CA CYS A 14 -3.67 4.67 3.05
C CYS A 14 -4.35 6.03 2.99
N ALA A 15 -5.63 6.04 3.33
CA ALA A 15 -6.42 7.24 3.53
C ALA A 15 -6.99 7.29 4.95
N GLU A 16 -7.02 8.49 5.50
CA GLU A 16 -7.81 8.84 6.67
C GLU A 16 -9.29 9.06 6.28
N LYS A 17 -10.17 9.06 7.28
CA LYS A 17 -11.62 9.23 7.05
C LYS A 17 -11.99 10.61 6.47
N ASP A 18 -11.15 11.61 6.71
CA ASP A 18 -11.28 12.96 6.18
C ASP A 18 -10.74 13.10 4.74
N GLY A 19 -10.17 12.02 4.19
CA GLY A 19 -9.59 11.99 2.85
C GLY A 19 -8.10 12.24 2.79
N ASN A 20 -7.42 12.54 3.91
CA ASN A 20 -5.98 12.74 3.92
C ASN A 20 -5.23 11.46 3.55
N LEU A 21 -4.23 11.58 2.67
CA LEU A 21 -3.49 10.46 2.11
C LEU A 21 -2.14 10.33 2.79
N SER A 22 -1.74 9.10 3.13
CA SER A 22 -0.44 8.81 3.74
C SER A 22 0.16 7.50 3.24
N ILE A 23 1.48 7.36 3.36
CA ILE A 23 2.20 6.11 3.10
C ILE A 23 2.69 5.56 4.43
N GLN A 24 2.27 4.34 4.76
CA GLN A 24 2.67 3.62 5.96
C GLN A 24 3.60 2.47 5.62
N LYS A 25 4.62 2.28 6.47
CA LYS A 25 5.44 1.07 6.47
C LYS A 25 4.98 0.21 7.64
N VAL A 26 4.68 -1.04 7.36
CA VAL A 26 4.13 -1.96 8.35
C VAL A 26 5.07 -3.15 8.46
N ALA A 27 5.56 -3.42 9.66
CA ALA A 27 6.40 -4.58 9.89
C ALA A 27 5.52 -5.85 9.95
N ASN A 28 6.02 -6.96 9.41
CA ASN A 28 5.36 -8.26 9.47
C ASN A 28 3.89 -8.21 9.02
N GLN A 29 2.96 -8.65 9.88
CA GLN A 29 1.51 -8.65 9.64
C GLN A 29 0.77 -7.67 10.55
N ASP A 30 1.45 -6.64 11.04
CA ASP A 30 0.76 -5.56 11.72
C ASP A 30 -0.24 -4.87 10.77
N THR A 31 -1.08 -4.00 11.32
CA THR A 31 -2.16 -3.35 10.56
C THR A 31 -2.00 -1.84 10.53
N VAL A 32 -2.61 -1.21 9.53
CA VAL A 32 -2.63 0.25 9.37
C VAL A 32 -3.81 0.91 10.07
N LEU A 33 -4.60 0.16 10.85
CA LEU A 33 -5.74 0.71 11.58
C LEU A 33 -5.29 1.90 12.47
N PRO A 34 -6.08 2.99 12.52
CA PRO A 34 -7.44 3.14 11.99
C PRO A 34 -7.52 3.60 10.52
N LEU A 35 -6.40 3.67 9.79
CA LEU A 35 -6.38 4.11 8.40
C LEU A 35 -7.03 3.08 7.47
N THR A 36 -7.59 3.56 6.36
CA THR A 36 -8.12 2.69 5.31
C THR A 36 -7.03 2.44 4.26
N PRO A 37 -6.52 1.21 4.12
CA PRO A 37 -5.56 0.90 3.07
C PRO A 37 -6.24 0.94 1.70
N LEU A 38 -5.70 1.75 0.79
CA LEU A 38 -6.13 1.84 -0.61
C LEU A 38 -5.32 0.88 -1.50
N LEU A 39 -4.04 0.72 -1.19
CA LEU A 39 -3.11 -0.16 -1.89
C LEU A 39 -2.04 -0.67 -0.91
N CYS A 40 -1.69 -1.96 -0.98
CA CYS A 40 -0.63 -2.54 -0.15
C CYS A 40 0.37 -3.28 -1.05
N CYS A 41 1.65 -2.93 -0.94
CA CYS A 41 2.75 -3.66 -1.56
C CYS A 41 3.32 -4.64 -0.55
N ASP A 42 3.24 -5.94 -0.86
CA ASP A 42 3.91 -6.98 -0.09
C ASP A 42 5.42 -6.95 -0.39
N VAL A 43 6.25 -6.73 0.63
CA VAL A 43 7.71 -6.74 0.50
C VAL A 43 8.36 -7.85 1.32
N TRP A 44 7.59 -8.86 1.75
CA TRP A 44 8.13 -10.11 2.26
C TRP A 44 8.93 -10.82 1.16
N GLU A 45 10.06 -11.44 1.52
CA GLU A 45 10.92 -12.11 0.52
C GLU A 45 10.14 -13.15 -0.28
N HIS A 46 9.23 -13.91 0.36
CA HIS A 46 8.43 -14.91 -0.33
C HIS A 46 7.54 -14.36 -1.46
N ALA A 47 7.23 -13.05 -1.45
CA ALA A 47 6.41 -12.44 -2.51
C ALA A 47 7.18 -12.28 -3.84
N TYR A 48 8.52 -12.26 -3.81
CA TYR A 48 9.32 -11.96 -5.00
C TYR A 48 10.58 -12.79 -5.18
N TYR A 49 11.05 -13.54 -4.17
CA TYR A 49 12.39 -14.13 -4.18
C TYR A 49 12.61 -15.09 -5.35
N LEU A 50 11.62 -15.92 -5.71
CA LEU A 50 11.78 -16.90 -6.80
C LEU A 50 12.07 -16.25 -8.16
N GLN A 51 11.52 -15.05 -8.41
CA GLN A 51 11.67 -14.34 -9.69
C GLN A 51 12.76 -13.27 -9.66
N TYR A 52 12.89 -12.57 -8.53
CA TYR A 52 13.73 -11.38 -8.40
C TYR A 52 14.91 -11.58 -7.44
N GLN A 53 14.94 -12.66 -6.66
CA GLN A 53 15.98 -12.93 -5.66
C GLN A 53 16.14 -11.73 -4.72
N ASN A 54 17.37 -11.22 -4.55
CA ASN A 54 17.67 -10.03 -3.76
C ASN A 54 17.29 -8.70 -4.45
N ARG A 55 16.78 -8.72 -5.68
CA ARG A 55 16.47 -7.54 -6.48
C ARG A 55 15.07 -6.98 -6.18
N ARG A 56 14.85 -6.58 -4.92
CA ARG A 56 13.57 -6.01 -4.46
C ARG A 56 13.13 -4.78 -5.25
N ALA A 57 14.08 -3.97 -5.72
CA ALA A 57 13.80 -2.78 -6.55
C ALA A 57 13.08 -3.16 -7.85
N ASP A 58 13.57 -4.19 -8.56
CA ASP A 58 12.97 -4.62 -9.83
C ASP A 58 11.58 -5.22 -9.63
N TYR A 59 11.37 -5.95 -8.52
CA TYR A 59 10.04 -6.42 -8.13
C TYR A 59 9.08 -5.24 -7.91
N PHE A 60 9.50 -4.21 -7.19
CA PHE A 60 8.67 -3.03 -6.94
C PHE A 60 8.31 -2.31 -8.25
N ASP A 61 9.26 -2.14 -9.16
CA ASP A 61 9.03 -1.51 -10.46
C ASP A 61 8.06 -2.30 -11.33
N ALA A 62 8.16 -3.64 -11.31
CA ALA A 62 7.22 -4.52 -12.00
C ALA A 62 5.83 -4.47 -11.35
N TRP A 63 5.75 -4.54 -10.03
CA TRP A 63 4.51 -4.45 -9.26
C TRP A 63 3.79 -3.12 -9.52
N TRP A 64 4.51 -1.99 -9.54
CA TRP A 64 3.94 -0.66 -9.77
C TRP A 64 3.20 -0.55 -11.11
N ARG A 65 3.70 -1.23 -12.14
CA ARG A 65 3.09 -1.25 -13.48
C ARG A 65 1.80 -2.07 -13.56
N LEU A 66 1.57 -2.95 -12.58
CA LEU A 66 0.41 -3.85 -12.55
C LEU A 66 -0.73 -3.33 -11.66
N ILE A 67 -0.56 -2.15 -11.04
CA ILE A 67 -1.59 -1.59 -10.16
C ILE A 67 -2.84 -1.22 -10.96
N ASP A 68 -3.99 -1.72 -10.49
CA ASP A 68 -5.32 -1.33 -10.95
C ASP A 68 -5.72 0.02 -10.32
N TRP A 69 -5.30 1.11 -10.95
CA TRP A 69 -5.62 2.48 -10.52
C TRP A 69 -7.11 2.79 -10.46
N PRO A 70 -7.96 2.37 -11.43
CA PRO A 70 -9.40 2.53 -11.33
C PRO A 70 -9.99 1.96 -10.04
N GLN A 71 -9.58 0.74 -9.64
CA GLN A 71 -10.03 0.13 -8.40
C GLN A 71 -9.58 0.91 -7.16
N VAL A 72 -8.35 1.42 -7.15
CA VAL A 72 -7.82 2.27 -6.07
C VAL A 72 -8.63 3.56 -5.95
N SER A 73 -8.93 4.21 -7.08
CA SER A 73 -9.76 5.42 -7.12
C SER A 73 -11.18 5.15 -6.65
N GLU A 74 -11.80 4.02 -7.03
CA GLU A 74 -13.13 3.65 -6.57
C GLU A 74 -13.18 3.46 -5.05
N ARG A 75 -12.17 2.78 -4.47
CA ARG A 75 -12.05 2.61 -3.01
C ARG A 75 -11.97 3.95 -2.29
N TYR A 76 -11.16 4.87 -2.80
CA TYR A 76 -11.02 6.21 -2.22
C TYR A 76 -12.31 7.02 -2.33
N ALA A 77 -12.97 7.01 -3.49
CA ALA A 77 -14.25 7.70 -3.67
C ALA A 77 -15.32 7.17 -2.71
N ARG A 78 -15.39 5.85 -2.53
CA ARG A 78 -16.32 5.21 -1.59
C ARG A 78 -16.05 5.62 -0.13
N LEU A 79 -14.77 5.76 0.24
CA LEU A 79 -14.39 6.25 1.57
C LEU A 79 -14.93 7.67 1.83
N LEU A 80 -14.78 8.58 0.86
CA LEU A 80 -15.26 9.96 0.95
C LEU A 80 -16.78 10.08 0.92
N GLN A 81 -17.49 9.19 0.21
CA GLN A 81 -18.96 9.20 0.18
C GLN A 81 -19.58 8.84 1.52
N ASN A 82 -18.91 7.97 2.29
CA ASN A 82 -19.39 7.54 3.61
C ASN A 82 -19.14 8.59 4.71
N HIS A 83 -18.39 9.65 4.42
CA HIS A 83 -18.07 10.75 5.34
C HIS A 83 -18.00 12.06 4.55
N PRO A 84 -19.08 12.87 4.48
CA PRO A 84 -19.05 14.12 3.73
C PRO A 84 -17.91 15.02 4.24
N PRO A 85 -17.19 15.72 3.35
CA PRO A 85 -16.13 16.61 3.76
C PRO A 85 -16.69 17.64 4.75
N ILE A 86 -16.03 17.76 5.90
CA ILE A 86 -16.38 18.78 6.90
C ILE A 86 -16.08 20.14 6.24
N PRO A 87 -17.05 21.07 6.19
CA PRO A 87 -16.87 22.39 5.58
C PRO A 87 -15.78 23.22 6.24
#